data_AF-A0A9P6KFT9-F1
#
_entry.id   AF-A0A9P6KFT9-F1
#
_cell.length_a   1.000
_cell.length_b   1.000
_cell.length_c   1.000
_cell.angle_alpha   90.00
_cell.angle_beta   90.00
_cell.angle_gamma   90.00
#
_symmetry.space_group_name_H-M   'P 1'
#
loop_
_entity.id
_entity.type
_entity.pdbx_description
1 polymer ?
#
loop_
_entity_poly.entity_id
_entity_poly.type
_entity_poly.pdbx_seq_one_letter_code
_entity_poly.pdbx_strand_id
1 'polypeptide(L)'
;MSAVKAAAAHIDWTKLSTSLGLKAETVAALTAFRKRNEEARRILSDLKEQKTAVDFAQYRKVLKNQAIVDEIEKSFKSFKPTTYDVQTQIKSIEAVEVKALERAKSTASKVESELADLQATLKNIETSRPIEELTVDDVLKSRPEIAEKVDALLAKGKWNTKGYNEKFGYVTLF
;
A
#
# COMPACT_ATOMS: atom_id res chain seq x y z
N MET A 1 14.55 9.20 15.89
CA MET A 1 13.69 8.55 16.90
C MET A 1 12.42 9.34 17.25
N SER A 2 12.46 10.66 17.45
CA SER A 2 11.26 11.47 17.77
C SER A 2 10.25 11.56 16.61
N ALA A 3 10.71 11.85 15.39
CA ALA A 3 9.85 11.98 14.20
C ALA A 3 9.12 10.68 13.82
N VAL A 4 9.80 9.53 13.89
CA VAL A 4 9.20 8.21 13.64
C VAL A 4 8.14 7.85 14.69
N LYS A 5 8.34 8.28 15.95
CA LYS A 5 7.36 8.08 17.03
C LYS A 5 6.08 8.90 16.81
N ALA A 6 6.22 10.13 16.31
CA ALA A 6 5.08 10.99 15.97
C ALA A 6 4.29 10.43 14.78
N ALA A 7 4.97 10.00 13.70
CA ALA A 7 4.32 9.42 12.53
C ALA A 7 3.50 8.17 12.84
N ALA A 8 3.98 7.29 13.73
CA ALA A 8 3.26 6.08 14.13
C ALA A 8 1.97 6.36 14.93
N ALA A 9 1.89 7.50 15.64
CA ALA A 9 0.68 7.90 16.39
C ALA A 9 -0.44 8.42 15.47
N HIS A 10 -0.11 8.81 14.24
CA HIS A 10 -1.08 9.33 13.27
C HIS A 10 -1.69 8.25 12.35
N ILE A 11 -1.29 6.99 12.49
CA ILE A 11 -1.82 5.90 11.64
C ILE A 11 -3.18 5.45 12.18
N ASP A 12 -4.23 5.76 11.42
CA ASP A 12 -5.57 5.21 11.65
C ASP A 12 -5.70 3.80 11.06
N TRP A 13 -5.44 2.80 11.89
CA TRP A 13 -5.50 1.38 11.52
C TRP A 13 -6.88 0.93 11.07
N THR A 14 -7.94 1.58 11.56
CA THR A 14 -9.30 1.21 11.17
C THR A 14 -9.55 1.59 9.72
N LYS A 15 -9.24 2.84 9.34
CA LYS A 15 -9.29 3.31 7.95
C LYS A 15 -8.41 2.47 7.05
N LEU A 16 -7.18 2.15 7.48
CA LEU A 16 -6.24 1.39 6.68
C LEU A 16 -6.77 -0.01 6.29
N SER A 17 -7.58 -0.63 7.17
CA SER A 17 -8.20 -1.94 6.90
C SER A 17 -9.50 -1.87 6.11
N THR A 18 -10.29 -0.80 6.22
CA THR A 18 -11.63 -0.70 5.64
C THR A 18 -11.71 0.17 4.39
N SER A 19 -10.93 1.25 4.29
CA SER A 19 -11.07 2.24 3.21
C SER A 19 -10.26 1.93 1.96
N LEU A 20 -9.23 1.08 2.08
CA LEU A 20 -8.26 0.83 1.00
C LEU A 20 -8.60 -0.42 0.15
N GLY A 21 -9.69 -1.13 0.46
CA GLY A 21 -10.08 -2.34 -0.30
C GLY A 21 -8.98 -3.39 -0.36
N LEU A 22 -8.14 -3.46 0.68
CA LEU A 22 -6.98 -4.35 0.72
C LEU A 22 -7.42 -5.82 0.67
N LYS A 23 -6.59 -6.66 0.06
CA LYS A 23 -6.81 -8.11 0.04
C LYS A 23 -6.82 -8.65 1.48
N ALA A 24 -7.62 -9.69 1.74
CA ALA A 24 -7.74 -10.30 3.06
C ALA A 24 -6.38 -10.70 3.66
N GLU A 25 -5.48 -11.25 2.84
CA GLU A 25 -4.11 -11.61 3.23
C GLU A 25 -3.29 -10.42 3.74
N THR A 26 -3.39 -9.28 3.05
CA THR A 26 -2.66 -8.06 3.44
C THR A 26 -3.22 -7.45 4.72
N VAL A 27 -4.53 -7.52 4.93
CA VAL A 27 -5.18 -7.10 6.19
C VAL A 27 -4.72 -8.00 7.35
N ALA A 28 -4.66 -9.32 7.13
CA ALA A 28 -4.14 -10.26 8.12
C ALA A 28 -2.67 -9.99 8.47
N ALA A 29 -1.82 -9.70 7.47
CA ALA A 29 -0.42 -9.34 7.70
C ALA A 29 -0.27 -8.04 8.52
N LEU A 30 -1.08 -7.01 8.22
CA LEU A 30 -1.08 -5.74 8.94
C LEU A 30 -1.52 -5.89 10.40
N THR A 31 -2.57 -6.67 10.66
CA THR A 31 -3.04 -6.95 12.04
C THR A 31 -2.00 -7.72 12.84
N ALA A 32 -1.34 -8.71 12.24
CA ALA A 32 -0.24 -9.44 12.87
C ALA A 32 0.96 -8.54 13.18
N PHE A 33 1.32 -7.63 12.27
CA PHE A 33 2.38 -6.64 12.49
C PHE A 33 2.05 -5.72 13.66
N ARG A 34 0.81 -5.20 13.70
CA ARG A 34 0.34 -4.34 14.80
C ARG A 34 0.44 -5.06 16.14
N LYS A 35 -0.08 -6.29 16.23
CA LYS A 35 -0.03 -7.11 17.44
C LYS A 35 1.40 -7.28 17.95
N ARG A 36 2.34 -7.64 17.07
CA ARG A 36 3.77 -7.79 17.44
C ARG A 36 4.39 -6.51 17.98
N ASN A 37 4.05 -5.35 17.40
CA ASN A 37 4.55 -4.05 17.87
C ASN A 37 3.97 -3.69 19.25
N GLU A 38 2.67 -3.90 19.46
CA GLU A 38 2.02 -3.65 20.76
C GLU A 38 2.58 -4.57 21.86
N GLU A 39 2.76 -5.87 21.57
CA GLU A 39 3.37 -6.83 22.50
C GLU A 39 4.80 -6.43 22.87
N ALA A 40 5.64 -6.09 21.88
CA ALA A 40 7.01 -5.65 22.12
C ALA A 40 7.06 -4.36 22.97
N ARG A 41 6.13 -3.43 22.75
CA ARG A 41 6.01 -2.20 23.55
C ARG A 41 5.60 -2.48 24.98
N ARG A 42 4.65 -3.40 25.19
CA ARG A 42 4.22 -3.79 26.53
C ARG A 42 5.37 -4.41 27.31
N ILE A 43 6.03 -5.42 26.73
CA ILE A 43 7.19 -6.09 27.36
C ILE A 43 8.30 -5.08 27.70
N LEU A 44 8.56 -4.12 26.80
CA LEU A 44 9.55 -3.08 27.05
C LEU A 44 9.14 -2.12 28.17
N SER A 45 7.85 -1.80 28.31
CA SER A 45 7.34 -1.00 29.44
C SER A 45 7.52 -1.76 30.75
N ASP A 46 7.09 -3.02 30.78
CA ASP A 46 7.19 -3.89 31.96
C ASP A 46 8.65 -4.03 32.42
N LEU A 47 9.59 -4.25 31.49
CA LEU A 47 11.04 -4.33 31.77
C LEU A 47 11.63 -3.01 32.26
N LYS A 48 11.10 -1.86 31.82
CA LYS A 48 11.55 -0.53 32.27
C LYS A 48 11.05 -0.19 33.67
N GLU A 49 9.88 -0.69 34.03
CA GLU A 49 9.29 -0.48 35.36
C GLU A 49 9.95 -1.35 36.43
N GLN A 50 10.63 -2.44 36.04
CA GLN A 50 11.40 -3.26 36.98
C GLN A 50 12.53 -2.45 37.65
N LYS A 51 12.47 -2.38 38.97
CA LYS A 51 13.46 -1.67 39.80
C LYS A 51 14.79 -2.42 39.77
N THR A 52 15.80 -1.82 39.16
CA THR A 52 17.17 -2.35 39.09
C THR A 52 18.09 -1.83 40.20
N ALA A 53 17.55 -1.04 41.13
CA ALA A 53 18.32 -0.46 42.22
C ALA A 53 18.65 -1.51 43.30
N VAL A 54 19.94 -1.84 43.43
CA VAL A 54 20.48 -2.70 44.48
C VAL A 54 21.01 -1.82 45.62
N ASP A 55 20.50 -2.04 46.84
CA ASP A 55 20.99 -1.33 48.03
C ASP A 55 22.22 -2.03 48.64
N PHE A 56 23.40 -1.68 48.14
CA PHE A 56 24.67 -2.20 48.63
C PHE A 56 25.01 -1.75 50.07
N ALA A 57 24.35 -0.71 50.61
CA ALA A 57 24.59 -0.24 51.98
C ALA A 57 23.95 -1.18 53.02
N GLN A 58 22.76 -1.72 52.71
CA GLN A 58 22.12 -2.72 53.55
C GLN A 58 22.92 -4.04 53.56
N TYR A 59 23.44 -4.48 52.41
CA TYR A 59 24.22 -5.73 52.32
C TYR A 59 25.55 -5.66 53.08
N ARG A 60 26.22 -4.50 53.12
CA ARG A 60 27.44 -4.30 53.93
C ARG A 60 27.20 -4.45 55.44
N LYS A 61 25.99 -4.17 55.93
CA LYS A 61 25.63 -4.29 57.35
C LYS A 61 25.31 -5.71 57.77
N VAL A 62 24.78 -6.53 56.86
CA VAL A 62 24.32 -7.90 57.15
C VAL A 62 25.44 -8.93 56.93
N LEU A 63 26.29 -8.72 55.93
CA LEU A 63 27.36 -9.66 55.58
C LEU A 63 28.62 -9.40 56.41
N LYS A 64 29.18 -10.46 56.99
CA LYS A 64 30.46 -10.41 57.73
C LYS A 64 31.66 -10.08 56.84
N ASN A 65 31.60 -10.41 55.55
CA ASN A 65 32.69 -10.17 54.60
C ASN A 65 32.33 -9.02 53.65
N GLN A 66 32.81 -7.82 53.97
CA GLN A 66 32.51 -6.59 53.22
C GLN A 66 33.25 -6.52 51.87
N ALA A 67 34.41 -7.17 51.74
CA ALA A 67 35.21 -7.16 50.52
C ALA A 67 34.46 -7.75 49.31
N ILE A 68 33.62 -8.77 49.55
CA ILE A 68 32.78 -9.39 48.52
C ILE A 68 31.71 -8.40 48.02
N VAL A 69 31.14 -7.59 48.91
CA VAL A 69 30.11 -6.61 48.53
C VAL A 69 30.71 -5.51 47.65
N ASP A 70 31.94 -5.08 47.96
CA ASP A 70 32.64 -4.07 47.16
C ASP A 70 33.04 -4.58 45.77
N GLU A 71 33.43 -5.86 45.65
CA GLU A 71 33.78 -6.48 44.37
C GLU A 71 32.54 -6.67 43.46
N ILE A 72 31.40 -7.03 44.05
CA ILE A 72 30.11 -7.13 43.34
C ILE A 72 29.62 -5.74 42.92
N GLU A 73 29.71 -4.73 43.78
CA GLU A 73 29.33 -3.35 43.42
C GLU A 73 30.18 -2.82 42.27
N LYS A 74 31.49 -3.10 42.29
CA LYS A 74 32.41 -2.73 41.20
C LYS A 74 32.05 -3.41 39.89
N SER A 75 31.73 -4.71 39.93
CA SER A 75 31.33 -5.49 38.75
C SER A 75 29.95 -5.08 38.22
N PHE A 76 29.01 -4.73 39.09
CA PHE A 76 27.68 -4.24 38.72
C PHE A 76 27.76 -2.86 38.04
N LYS A 77 28.59 -1.96 38.56
CA LYS A 77 28.80 -0.62 37.97
C LYS A 77 29.57 -0.66 36.65
N SER A 78 30.45 -1.64 36.45
CA SER A 78 31.21 -1.81 35.21
C SER A 78 30.42 -2.53 34.11
N PHE A 79 29.36 -3.25 34.48
CA PHE A 79 28.52 -3.95 33.51
C PHE A 79 27.72 -2.96 32.65
N LYS A 80 27.98 -2.98 31.34
CA LYS A 80 27.18 -2.29 30.33
C LYS A 80 26.42 -3.34 29.53
N PRO A 81 25.08 -3.26 29.43
CA PRO A 81 24.31 -4.15 28.58
C PRO A 81 24.80 -4.07 27.13
N THR A 82 24.95 -5.22 26.48
CA THR A 82 25.29 -5.27 25.06
C THR A 82 24.13 -4.68 24.24
N THR A 83 24.39 -3.58 23.55
CA THR A 83 23.41 -2.97 22.65
C THR A 83 23.42 -3.68 21.30
N TYR A 84 22.26 -3.92 20.73
CA TYR A 84 22.14 -4.38 19.34
C TYR A 84 22.25 -3.18 18.39
N ASP A 85 23.15 -3.26 17.40
CA ASP A 85 23.26 -2.22 16.36
C ASP A 85 22.15 -2.38 15.32
N VAL A 86 21.17 -1.48 15.39
CA VAL A 86 20.04 -1.40 14.45
C VAL A 86 20.33 -0.51 13.24
N GLN A 87 21.52 0.07 13.11
CA GLN A 87 21.81 1.07 12.09
C GLN A 87 21.72 0.51 10.66
N THR A 88 22.08 -0.75 10.46
CA THR A 88 21.96 -1.41 9.15
C THR A 88 20.51 -1.60 8.74
N GLN A 89 19.66 -2.00 9.68
CA GLN A 89 18.22 -2.17 9.47
C GLN A 89 17.54 -0.81 9.23
N ILE A 90 17.92 0.23 9.95
CA ILE A 90 17.40 1.59 9.74
C ILE A 90 17.69 2.07 8.31
N LYS A 91 18.93 1.90 7.83
CA LYS A 91 19.28 2.26 6.44
C LYS A 91 18.46 1.48 5.41
N SER A 92 18.18 0.20 5.67
CA SER A 92 17.32 -0.59 4.79
C SER A 92 15.86 -0.09 4.75
N ILE A 93 15.34 0.37 5.89
CA ILE A 93 13.98 0.93 5.98
C ILE A 93 13.90 2.25 5.22
N GLU A 94 14.90 3.13 5.38
CA GLU A 94 14.97 4.40 4.64
C GLU A 94 15.00 4.17 3.12
N ALA A 95 15.75 3.17 2.64
CA ALA A 95 15.77 2.81 1.22
C ALA A 95 14.41 2.28 0.71
N VAL A 96 13.66 1.55 1.54
CA VAL A 96 12.30 1.10 1.22
C VAL A 96 11.33 2.28 1.19
N GLU A 97 11.46 3.22 2.12
CA GLU A 97 10.63 4.43 2.19
C GLU A 97 10.75 5.28 0.93
N VAL A 98 11.97 5.54 0.45
CA VAL A 98 12.19 6.30 -0.79
C VAL A 98 11.49 5.64 -1.98
N LYS A 99 11.65 4.33 -2.14
CA LYS A 99 11.00 3.57 -3.23
C LYS A 99 9.48 3.54 -3.09
N ALA A 100 8.96 3.45 -1.86
CA ALA A 100 7.53 3.48 -1.60
C ALA A 100 6.92 4.85 -1.94
N LEU A 101 7.60 5.94 -1.59
CA LEU A 101 7.18 7.30 -1.94
C LEU A 101 7.18 7.54 -3.45
N GLU A 102 8.20 7.07 -4.16
CA GLU A 102 8.27 7.16 -5.62
C GLU A 102 7.11 6.40 -6.29
N ARG A 103 6.84 5.17 -5.86
CA ARG A 103 5.70 4.37 -6.35
C ARG A 103 4.36 5.03 -6.04
N ALA A 104 4.19 5.57 -4.84
CA ALA A 104 2.97 6.27 -4.45
C ALA A 104 2.73 7.51 -5.34
N LYS A 105 3.76 8.33 -5.55
CA LYS A 105 3.68 9.50 -6.45
C LYS A 105 3.38 9.11 -7.89
N SER A 106 4.05 8.08 -8.41
CA SER A 106 3.79 7.59 -9.77
C SER A 106 2.35 7.08 -9.92
N THR A 107 1.84 6.37 -8.93
CA THR A 107 0.46 5.85 -8.94
C THR A 107 -0.55 7.00 -8.87
N ALA A 108 -0.33 7.98 -7.99
CA ALA A 108 -1.20 9.15 -7.87
C ALA A 108 -1.28 9.91 -9.20
N SER A 109 -0.14 10.19 -9.84
CA SER A 109 -0.12 10.88 -11.14
C SER A 109 -0.83 10.09 -12.25
N LYS A 110 -0.69 8.76 -12.28
CA LYS A 110 -1.42 7.92 -13.25
C LYS A 110 -2.92 7.96 -13.02
N VAL A 111 -3.35 7.83 -11.77
CA VAL A 111 -4.78 7.89 -11.42
C VAL A 111 -5.38 9.26 -11.76
N GLU A 112 -4.65 10.35 -11.52
CA GLU A 112 -5.09 11.69 -11.93
C GLU A 112 -5.26 11.81 -13.44
N SER A 113 -4.33 11.27 -14.22
CA SER A 113 -4.43 11.24 -15.69
C SER A 113 -5.64 10.41 -16.15
N GLU A 114 -5.80 9.19 -15.63
CA GLU A 114 -6.91 8.31 -15.99
C GLU A 114 -8.26 8.93 -15.61
N LEU A 115 -8.33 9.61 -14.46
CA LEU A 115 -9.55 10.29 -14.02
C LEU A 115 -9.89 11.46 -14.97
N ALA A 116 -8.89 12.23 -15.39
CA ALA A 116 -9.08 13.29 -16.38
C ALA A 116 -9.57 12.73 -17.73
N ASP A 117 -8.98 11.63 -18.21
CA ASP A 117 -9.38 10.95 -19.45
C ASP A 117 -10.82 10.40 -19.36
N LEU A 118 -11.19 9.80 -18.23
CA LEU A 118 -12.53 9.31 -17.97
C LEU A 118 -13.55 10.45 -17.89
N GLN A 119 -13.21 11.58 -17.26
CA GLN A 119 -14.06 12.77 -17.23
C GLN A 119 -14.26 13.36 -18.63
N ALA A 120 -13.20 13.43 -19.44
CA ALA A 120 -13.29 13.87 -20.82
C ALA A 120 -14.19 12.92 -21.64
N THR A 121 -14.03 11.61 -21.44
CA THR A 121 -14.87 10.59 -22.09
C THR A 121 -16.33 10.73 -21.69
N LEU A 122 -16.61 10.95 -20.40
CA LEU A 122 -17.96 11.16 -19.89
C LEU A 122 -18.59 12.41 -20.50
N LYS A 123 -17.86 13.53 -20.54
CA LYS A 123 -18.32 14.77 -21.17
C LYS A 123 -18.60 14.56 -22.66
N ASN A 124 -17.75 13.80 -23.36
CA ASN A 124 -17.98 13.46 -24.77
C ASN A 124 -19.26 12.63 -24.94
N ILE A 125 -19.55 11.69 -24.02
CA ILE A 125 -20.80 10.92 -24.04
C ILE A 125 -22.00 11.84 -23.80
N GLU A 126 -21.96 12.71 -22.80
CA GLU A 126 -23.07 13.61 -22.45
C GLU A 126 -23.38 14.65 -23.53
N THR A 127 -22.34 15.13 -24.23
CA THR A 127 -22.48 16.16 -25.28
C THR A 127 -22.62 15.56 -26.67
N SER A 128 -22.51 14.23 -26.81
CA SER A 128 -22.64 13.57 -28.10
C SER A 128 -24.05 13.69 -28.66
N ARG A 129 -24.14 13.76 -30.00
CA ARG A 129 -25.42 13.75 -30.70
C ARG A 129 -26.15 12.43 -30.44
N PRO A 130 -27.49 12.43 -30.29
CA PRO A 130 -28.28 11.20 -30.17
C PRO A 130 -27.96 10.21 -31.30
N ILE A 131 -27.96 8.92 -30.96
CA ILE A 131 -27.63 7.83 -31.90
C ILE A 131 -28.58 7.82 -33.10
N GLU A 132 -29.83 8.28 -32.94
CA GLU A 132 -30.83 8.32 -34.01
C GLU A 132 -30.51 9.35 -35.11
N GLU A 133 -29.71 10.37 -34.79
CA GLU A 133 -29.32 11.42 -35.74
C GLU A 133 -27.89 11.22 -36.28
N LEU A 134 -27.29 10.06 -36.01
CA LEU A 134 -25.93 9.73 -36.43
C LEU A 134 -25.92 9.26 -37.89
N THR A 135 -25.09 9.90 -38.73
CA THR A 135 -24.94 9.49 -40.13
C THR A 135 -23.77 8.53 -40.32
N VAL A 136 -23.85 7.69 -41.36
CA VAL A 136 -22.78 6.74 -41.71
C VAL A 136 -21.48 7.48 -42.06
N ASP A 137 -21.59 8.62 -42.74
CA ASP A 137 -20.43 9.44 -43.10
C ASP A 137 -19.69 9.99 -41.87
N ASP A 138 -20.42 10.38 -40.82
CA ASP A 138 -19.82 10.84 -39.56
C ASP A 138 -19.09 9.70 -38.83
N VAL A 139 -19.64 8.49 -38.90
CA VAL A 139 -19.00 7.27 -38.35
C VAL A 139 -17.74 6.93 -39.11
N LEU A 140 -17.76 6.97 -40.45
CA LEU A 140 -16.59 6.69 -41.28
C LEU A 140 -15.49 7.75 -41.12
N LYS A 141 -15.85 9.03 -40.96
CA LYS A 141 -14.91 10.11 -40.63
C LYS A 141 -14.25 9.90 -39.25
N SER A 142 -15.04 9.48 -38.26
CA SER A 142 -14.56 9.29 -36.89
C SER A 142 -13.77 7.99 -36.70
N ARG A 143 -14.08 6.95 -37.48
CA ARG A 143 -13.44 5.63 -37.44
C ARG A 143 -13.13 5.13 -38.86
N PRO A 144 -12.04 5.62 -39.47
CA PRO A 144 -11.65 5.20 -40.83
C PRO A 144 -11.33 3.70 -40.92
N GLU A 145 -10.96 3.06 -39.80
CA GLU A 145 -10.78 1.61 -39.68
C GLU A 145 -12.00 0.78 -40.13
N ILE A 146 -13.20 1.37 -40.11
CA ILE A 146 -14.43 0.72 -40.58
C ILE A 146 -14.43 0.65 -42.11
N ALA A 147 -14.04 1.73 -42.79
CA ALA A 147 -13.94 1.76 -44.26
C ALA A 147 -12.93 0.71 -44.75
N GLU A 148 -11.74 0.67 -44.14
CA GLU A 148 -10.70 -0.30 -44.49
C GLU A 148 -11.17 -1.76 -44.32
N LYS A 149 -11.93 -2.04 -43.25
CA LYS A 149 -12.50 -3.36 -43.02
C LYS A 149 -13.57 -3.70 -44.05
N VAL A 150 -14.42 -2.75 -44.43
CA VAL A 150 -15.43 -2.95 -45.47
C VAL A 150 -14.75 -3.23 -46.82
N ASP A 151 -13.74 -2.45 -47.19
CA ASP A 151 -12.97 -2.65 -48.42
C ASP A 151 -12.26 -4.02 -48.44
N ALA A 152 -11.68 -4.43 -47.31
CA ALA A 152 -11.06 -5.74 -47.17
C ALA A 152 -12.05 -6.90 -47.26
N LEU A 153 -13.29 -6.72 -46.81
CA LEU A 153 -14.36 -7.71 -46.94
C LEU A 153 -14.88 -7.79 -48.37
N LEU A 154 -15.04 -6.65 -49.04
CA LEU A 154 -15.41 -6.57 -50.45
C LEU A 154 -14.36 -7.22 -51.35
N ALA A 155 -13.08 -6.93 -51.14
CA ALA A 155 -11.97 -7.54 -51.87
C ALA A 155 -11.91 -9.07 -51.67
N LYS A 156 -12.40 -9.58 -50.54
CA LYS A 156 -12.48 -11.02 -50.23
C LYS A 156 -13.81 -11.65 -50.65
N GLY A 157 -14.73 -10.90 -51.27
CA GLY A 157 -16.06 -11.37 -51.66
C GLY A 157 -16.97 -11.77 -50.48
N LYS A 158 -16.68 -11.28 -49.27
CA LYS A 158 -17.44 -11.59 -48.06
C LYS A 158 -18.52 -10.55 -47.84
N TRP A 159 -19.73 -10.84 -48.30
CA TRP A 159 -20.90 -9.98 -48.16
C TRP A 159 -21.65 -10.16 -46.84
N ASN A 160 -21.36 -11.24 -46.10
CA ASN A 160 -22.00 -11.53 -44.81
C ASN A 160 -21.12 -11.08 -43.64
N THR A 161 -21.73 -10.37 -42.68
CA THR A 161 -21.10 -9.92 -41.44
C THR A 161 -21.29 -10.96 -40.33
N LYS A 162 -20.18 -11.51 -39.84
CA LYS A 162 -20.21 -12.56 -38.80
C LYS A 162 -20.91 -12.06 -37.53
N GLY A 163 -21.91 -12.80 -37.06
CA GLY A 163 -22.64 -12.50 -35.81
C GLY A 163 -23.69 -11.40 -35.92
N TYR A 164 -23.88 -10.77 -37.09
CA TYR A 164 -24.91 -9.74 -37.27
C TYR A 164 -26.32 -10.33 -37.13
N ASN A 165 -26.59 -11.44 -37.83
CA ASN A 165 -27.92 -12.05 -37.85
C ASN A 165 -28.34 -12.63 -36.49
N GLU A 166 -27.39 -13.08 -35.67
CA GLU A 166 -27.66 -13.59 -34.32
C GLU A 166 -28.18 -12.48 -33.38
N LYS A 167 -27.73 -11.24 -33.59
CA LYS A 167 -28.06 -10.09 -32.74
C LYS A 167 -29.20 -9.24 -33.28
N PHE A 168 -29.29 -9.08 -34.60
CA PHE A 168 -30.23 -8.16 -35.26
C PHE A 168 -31.33 -8.85 -36.07
N GLY A 169 -31.24 -10.18 -36.25
CA GLY A 169 -32.22 -10.96 -37.00
C GLY A 169 -32.11 -10.81 -38.53
N TYR A 170 -32.94 -11.57 -39.24
CA TYR A 170 -33.11 -11.44 -40.69
C TYR A 170 -34.34 -10.57 -40.96
N VAL A 171 -34.17 -9.54 -41.80
CA VAL A 171 -35.29 -8.67 -42.25
C VAL A 171 -35.71 -9.04 -43.68
N THR A 172 -35.39 -10.25 -44.13
CA THR A 172 -35.78 -10.73 -45.47
C THR A 172 -37.23 -11.21 -45.45
N LEU A 173 -37.99 -10.83 -46.48
CA LEU A 173 -39.40 -11.24 -46.67
C LEU A 173 -39.55 -12.70 -47.12
N PHE A 174 -38.44 -13.43 -47.27
CA PHE A 174 -38.35 -14.82 -47.72
C PHE A 174 -37.31 -15.56 -46.88
#